data_AF-A0A3B9V3F6-F1
#
_entry.id   AF-A0A3B9V3F6-F1
#
_cell.length_a   1.000
_cell.length_b   1.000
_cell.length_c   1.000
_cell.angle_alpha   90.00
_cell.angle_beta   90.00
_cell.angle_gamma   90.00
#
_symmetry.space_group_name_H-M   'P 1'
#
loop_
_entity.id
_entity.type
_entity.pdbx_description
1 polymer ?
#
loop_
_entity_poly.entity_id
_entity_poly.type
_entity_poly.pdbx_seq_one_letter_code
_entity_poly.pdbx_strand_id
1 'polypeptide(L)' 'MAITITCEAMGYGNTHEVSGGSFAEILGDVQKHAIEEHGVPEKLAHLPEQIEIWEGAIRQSSRPSKARTPRPKE' A
#
# COMPACT_ATOMS: atom_id res chain seq x y z
N MET A 1 13.40 -6.73 -7.61
CA MET A 1 13.41 -5.38 -7.02
C MET A 1 12.52 -5.45 -5.80
N ALA A 2 12.99 -5.03 -4.63
CA ALA A 2 12.12 -4.95 -3.46
C ALA A 2 11.11 -3.82 -3.68
N ILE A 3 9.84 -4.11 -3.43
CA ILE A 3 8.79 -3.10 -3.41
C ILE A 3 8.62 -2.71 -1.94
N THR A 4 8.56 -1.40 -1.68
CA THR A 4 8.34 -0.85 -0.34
C THR A 4 7.10 0.03 -0.36
N ILE A 5 6.28 -0.09 0.68
CA ILE A 5 5.11 0.76 0.91
C ILE A 5 5.08 1.21 2.36
N THR A 6 4.77 2.49 2.56
CA THR A 6 4.54 3.05 3.89
C THR A 6 3.06 2.95 4.25
N CYS A 7 2.76 2.79 5.53
CA CYS A 7 1.37 2.76 5.99
C CYS A 7 0.65 4.10 5.76
N GLU A 8 1.39 5.21 5.81
CA GLU A 8 0.90 6.54 5.39
C GLU A 8 0.38 6.56 3.94
N ALA A 9 1.07 5.89 3.00
CA ALA A 9 0.62 5.80 1.62
C ALA A 9 -0.70 5.02 1.45
N MET A 10 -1.09 4.23 2.46
CA MET A 10 -2.35 3.50 2.52
C MET A 10 -3.43 4.26 3.32
N GLY A 11 -3.12 5.43 3.85
CA GLY A 11 -4.04 6.26 4.65
C GLY A 11 -4.00 5.97 6.14
N TYR A 12 -3.04 5.19 6.63
CA TYR A 12 -2.84 4.97 8.06
C TYR A 12 -1.94 6.04 8.68
N GLY A 13 -2.16 6.35 9.96
CA GLY A 13 -1.45 7.43 10.67
C GLY A 13 -0.03 7.09 11.13
N ASN A 14 0.56 5.97 10.71
CA ASN A 14 1.90 5.53 11.11
C ASN A 14 2.87 5.45 9.91
N THR A 15 4.17 5.51 10.24
CA THR A 15 5.26 5.49 9.27
C THR A 15 5.87 4.09 9.09
N HIS A 16 5.15 3.03 9.49
CA HIS A 16 5.65 1.67 9.33
C HIS A 16 5.80 1.33 7.84
N GLU A 17 6.90 0.67 7.49
CA GLU A 17 7.23 0.33 6.11
C GLU A 17 7.17 -1.18 5.92
N VAL A 18 6.37 -1.62 4.95
CA VAL A 18 6.30 -3.01 4.52
C VAL A 18 7.13 -3.15 3.25
N SER A 19 8.10 -4.06 3.25
CA SER A 19 8.96 -4.33 2.10
C SER A 19 8.97 -5.81 1.76
N GLY A 20 8.83 -6.14 0.47
CA GLY A 20 8.78 -7.53 0.02
C GLY A 20 9.33 -7.74 -1.38
N GLY A 21 9.62 -9.00 -1.71
CA GLY A 21 10.15 -9.42 -3.02
C GLY A 21 9.07 -9.56 -4.09
N SER A 22 7.83 -9.80 -3.66
CA SER A 22 6.66 -9.94 -4.53
C SER A 22 5.46 -9.16 -4.00
N PHE A 23 4.52 -8.92 -4.89
CA PHE A 23 3.28 -8.21 -4.57
C PHE A 23 2.42 -8.95 -3.54
N ALA A 24 2.32 -10.27 -3.67
CA ALA A 24 1.52 -11.10 -2.77
C ALA A 24 2.06 -11.12 -1.33
N GLU A 25 3.39 -11.13 -1.18
CA GLU A 25 4.03 -11.02 0.13
C GLU A 25 3.68 -9.68 0.80
N ILE A 26 3.81 -8.58 0.06
CA ILE A 26 3.53 -7.24 0.61
C ILE A 26 2.07 -7.09 0.98
N LEU A 27 1.15 -7.55 0.13
CA LEU A 27 -0.27 -7.49 0.44
C LEU A 27 -0.61 -8.31 1.70
N GLY A 28 -0.01 -9.50 1.86
CA GLY A 28 -0.19 -10.33 3.04
C GLY A 28 0.37 -9.68 4.31
N ASP A 29 1.52 -9.02 4.23
CA ASP A 29 2.11 -8.32 5.37
C ASP A 29 1.36 -7.03 5.72
N VAL A 30 0.87 -6.30 4.71
CA VAL A 30 -0.04 -5.16 4.90
C VAL A 30 -1.33 -5.60 5.61
N GLN A 31 -1.91 -6.73 5.20
CA GLN A 31 -3.10 -7.30 5.84
C GLN A 31 -2.85 -7.60 7.33
N LYS A 32 -1.75 -8.30 7.63
CA LYS A 32 -1.39 -8.63 9.02
C LYS A 32 -1.16 -7.37 9.84
N HIS A 33 -0.36 -6.43 9.33
CA HIS A 33 -0.08 -5.16 10.01
C HIS A 33 -1.35 -4.35 10.25
N ALA A 34 -2.27 -4.29 9.29
CA ALA A 34 -3.56 -3.62 9.45
C ALA A 34 -4.41 -4.26 10.57
N ILE A 35 -4.40 -5.59 10.67
CA ILE A 35 -5.15 -6.32 11.71
C ILE A 35 -4.51 -6.12 13.09
N GLU A 36 -3.20 -6.31 13.17
CA GLU A 36 -2.45 -6.31 14.44
C GLU A 36 -2.26 -4.90 15.01
N GLU A 37 -1.90 -3.92 14.18
CA GLU A 37 -1.47 -2.59 14.62
C GLU A 37 -2.56 -1.53 14.47
N HIS A 38 -3.49 -1.72 13.53
CA HIS A 38 -4.60 -0.79 13.30
C HIS A 38 -5.96 -1.32 13.77
N GLY A 39 -6.01 -2.55 14.27
CA GLY A 39 -7.24 -3.18 14.73
C GLY A 39 -8.28 -3.34 13.63
N VAL A 40 -7.86 -3.39 12.36
CA VAL A 40 -8.76 -3.65 11.24
C VAL A 40 -9.33 -5.06 11.43
N PRO A 41 -10.66 -5.23 11.49
CA PRO A 41 -11.26 -6.55 11.58
C PRO A 41 -10.81 -7.42 10.41
N GLU A 42 -10.44 -8.67 10.68
CA GLU A 42 -10.00 -9.63 9.66
C GLU A 42 -10.98 -9.70 8.46
N LYS A 43 -12.29 -9.66 8.75
CA LYS A 43 -13.34 -9.61 7.72
C LYS A 43 -13.21 -8.41 6.78
N LEU A 44 -12.82 -7.23 7.29
CA LEU A 44 -12.59 -6.03 6.48
C LEU A 44 -11.25 -6.11 5.74
N ALA A 45 -10.22 -6.67 6.37
CA ALA A 45 -8.91 -6.82 5.75
C ALA A 45 -8.92 -7.76 4.52
N HIS A 46 -9.88 -8.67 4.45
CA HIS A 46 -10.08 -9.55 3.29
C HIS A 46 -11.20 -9.08 2.34
N LEU A 47 -11.79 -7.90 2.55
CA LEU A 47 -12.76 -7.36 1.60
C LEU A 47 -12.06 -7.00 0.29
N PRO A 48 -12.70 -7.29 -0.86
CA PRO A 48 -12.14 -6.96 -2.17
C PRO A 48 -11.88 -5.45 -2.31
N GLU A 49 -12.79 -4.61 -1.81
CA GLU A 49 -12.64 -3.15 -1.83
C GLU A 49 -11.40 -2.68 -1.07
N GLN A 50 -11.14 -3.25 0.10
CA GLN A 50 -9.98 -2.91 0.92
C GLN A 50 -8.68 -3.39 0.27
N ILE A 51 -8.71 -4.60 -0.32
CA ILE A 51 -7.59 -5.15 -1.07
C ILE A 51 -7.27 -4.25 -2.27
N GLU A 52 -8.26 -3.83 -3.05
CA GLU A 52 -8.06 -2.93 -4.20
C GLU A 52 -7.41 -1.59 -3.80
N ILE A 53 -7.77 -1.04 -2.65
CA ILE A 53 -7.15 0.18 -2.10
C ILE A 53 -5.66 -0.06 -1.84
N TRP A 54 -5.30 -1.12 -1.12
CA TRP A 54 -3.91 -1.45 -0.84
C TRP A 54 -3.13 -1.82 -2.09
N GLU A 55 -3.74 -2.56 -3.02
CA GLU A 55 -3.15 -2.86 -4.32
C GLU A 55 -2.81 -1.59 -5.09
N GLY A 56 -3.73 -0.62 -5.11
CA GLY A 56 -3.53 0.68 -5.74
C GLY A 56 -2.36 1.44 -5.11
N ALA A 57 -2.28 1.45 -3.79
CA ALA A 57 -1.20 2.10 -3.06
C ALA A 57 0.15 1.42 -3.32
N ILE A 58 0.23 0.09 -3.28
CA ILE A 58 1.46 -0.68 -3.56
C ILE A 58 1.93 -0.43 -4.99
N ARG A 59 1.00 -0.40 -5.96
CA ARG A 59 1.34 -0.08 -7.36
C ARG A 59 1.82 1.36 -7.51
N GLN A 60 1.29 2.30 -6.73
CA GLN A 60 1.75 3.69 -6.75
C GLN A 60 3.14 3.84 -6.11
N SER A 61 3.43 3.16 -5.01
CA SER A 61 4.74 3.20 -4.36
C SER A 61 5.82 2.49 -5.19
N SER A 62 5.44 1.45 -5.93
CA SER A 62 6.32 0.74 -6.87
C SER A 62 6.66 1.55 -8.13
N ARG A 63 5.86 2.59 -8.44
CA ARG A 63 6.12 3.42 -9.62
C ARG A 63 7.22 4.42 -9.29
N PRO A 64 8.31 4.48 -10.09
CA PRO A 64 9.31 5.53 -9.91
C PRO A 64 8.62 6.89 -10.07
N SER A 65 8.80 7.80 -9.11
CA SER A 65 8.18 9.15 -9.12
C SER A 65 8.56 10.02 -10.34
N LYS A 66 9.44 9.54 -11.23
CA LYS A 66 9.77 10.21 -12.49
C LYS A 66 8.79 9.82 -13.59
N ALA A 67 7.75 10.64 -13.76
CA ALA A 67 7.11 11.00 -15.04
C ALA A 67 5.62 11.32 -14.87
N ARG A 68 5.25 12.17 -13.91
CA ARG A 68 4.07 13.02 -14.13
C ARG A 68 4.59 14.33 -14.71
N THR A 69 4.73 14.37 -16.03
CA THR A 69 5.03 15.61 -16.74
C THR A 69 3.99 16.64 -16.29
N PRO A 70 4.38 17.79 -15.71
CA PRO A 70 3.41 18.82 -15.39
C PRO A 70 2.67 19.18 -16.66
N ARG A 71 1.33 19.11 -16.62
CA ARG A 71 0.48 19.54 -17.73
C ARG A 71 0.75 21.05 -17.92
N PRO A 72 1.17 21.52 -19.11
CA PRO A 72 1.32 22.95 -19.34
C PRO A 72 -0.01 23.62 -19.02
N LYS A 73 0.00 24.64 -18.17
CA LYS A 73 -1.16 25.54 -18.03
C LYS A 73 -1.17 26.39 -19.29
N GLU A 74 -2.20 26.21 -20.12
CA GLU A 74 -2.57 27.19 -21.15
C GLU A 74 -3.06 28.50 -20.50
#